data_AF-A0A210QX42-F1
#
_entry.id   AF-A0A210QX42-F1
#
_cell.length_a   1.000
_cell.length_b   1.000
_cell.length_c   1.000
_cell.angle_alpha   90.00
_cell.angle_beta   90.00
_cell.angle_gamma   90.00
#
_symmetry.space_group_name_H-M   'P 1'
#
loop_
_entity.id
_entity.type
_entity.pdbx_description
1 polymer ?
#
loop_
_entity_poly.entity_id
_entity_poly.type
_entity_poly.pdbx_seq_one_letter_code
_entity_poly.pdbx_strand_id
1 'polypeptide(L)'
;MASRSSGLVQRKVVPSHGAEGGNENREDNDNYQEDDEDHDSKETRLTLLEEVLLLGLKDREGYTSFWNDCISSGLRGCILIELALRGRVELEKAGMRRRSLLNRKILCRNSNPTGDVLLDEALKHVKETEPPETVQSWIEYLSGETWNPLKLRYQLRNVRERLAKNLVEKGVCSTEKQNFLLFDMTTHPLTDSGVKQKLIKKVQDAVLSRWTNDAHRMDRRLLSLIYLAHASDVLENAFAPLSDDDYEIAMKRVRELLDLDFENESMKEGTNELVWAVIAAFSK
;
A
#
# COMPACT_ATOMS: atom_id res chain seq x y z
N MET A 1 39.97 34.27 35.48
CA MET A 1 38.62 33.84 35.07
C MET A 1 38.64 32.33 34.89
N ALA A 2 37.83 31.63 35.68
CA ALA A 2 37.91 30.19 35.89
C ALA A 2 37.18 29.40 34.79
N SER A 3 37.83 28.37 34.24
CA SER A 3 37.19 27.28 33.51
C SER A 3 37.17 26.06 34.43
N ARG A 4 35.99 25.71 34.96
CA ARG A 4 35.76 24.49 35.73
C ARG A 4 35.04 23.49 34.84
N SER A 5 35.71 22.39 34.56
CA SER A 5 35.12 21.14 34.08
C SER A 5 34.35 20.46 35.23
N SER A 6 33.13 20.03 34.92
CA SER A 6 32.27 19.19 35.76
C SER A 6 31.39 18.44 34.75
N GLY A 7 31.47 17.13 34.57
CA GLY A 7 31.40 16.09 35.57
C GLY A 7 30.15 15.27 35.22
N LEU A 8 30.34 14.07 34.65
CA LEU A 8 29.29 13.11 34.32
C LEU A 8 28.53 12.70 35.60
N VAL A 9 27.19 12.73 35.56
CA VAL A 9 26.33 12.07 36.55
C VAL A 9 25.22 11.31 35.83
N GLN A 10 25.39 9.98 35.75
CA GLN A 10 24.33 9.04 35.43
C GLN A 10 23.30 9.02 36.56
N ARG A 11 22.01 9.13 36.25
CA ARG A 11 20.93 8.97 37.22
C ARG A 11 20.25 7.62 37.05
N LYS A 12 20.42 6.80 38.09
CA LYS A 12 19.81 5.49 38.33
C LYS A 12 18.34 5.70 38.73
N VAL A 13 17.40 4.95 38.15
CA VAL A 13 15.98 4.93 38.57
C VAL A 13 15.73 3.63 39.34
N VAL A 14 15.18 3.76 40.54
CA VAL A 14 14.77 2.70 41.47
C VAL A 14 13.25 2.55 41.39
N PRO A 15 12.67 1.34 41.49
CA PRO A 15 11.22 1.14 41.34
C PRO A 15 10.47 1.43 42.65
N SER A 16 9.25 1.97 42.57
CA SER A 16 8.32 2.03 43.70
C SER A 16 6.96 1.43 43.34
N HIS A 17 6.55 0.42 44.10
CA HIS A 17 5.19 -0.12 44.14
C HIS A 17 4.33 0.67 45.14
N GLY A 18 3.04 0.84 44.83
CA GLY A 18 1.98 0.96 45.85
C GLY A 18 0.83 1.94 45.59
N ALA A 19 -0.29 1.38 45.10
CA ALA A 19 -1.69 1.63 45.47
C ALA A 19 -2.49 2.87 44.97
N GLU A 20 -3.39 2.55 44.02
CA GLU A 20 -4.86 2.74 43.98
C GLU A 20 -5.52 4.14 44.06
N GLY A 21 -6.37 4.40 43.06
CA GLY A 21 -7.42 5.43 43.07
C GLY A 21 -7.94 5.72 41.66
N GLY A 22 -9.00 5.02 41.23
CA GLY A 22 -9.50 5.04 39.85
C GLY A 22 -10.19 6.33 39.40
N ASN A 23 -10.15 6.57 38.09
CA ASN A 23 -11.32 7.04 37.35
C ASN A 23 -11.22 6.64 35.88
N GLU A 24 -12.38 6.30 35.33
CA GLU A 24 -12.58 5.67 34.02
C GLU A 24 -12.27 6.64 32.87
N ASN A 25 -11.26 6.32 32.07
CA ASN A 25 -11.19 6.69 30.67
C ASN A 25 -10.81 5.42 29.91
N ARG A 26 -11.80 4.78 29.29
CA ARG A 26 -11.57 3.74 28.27
C ARG A 26 -11.01 4.45 27.04
N GLU A 27 -9.71 4.70 27.08
CA GLU A 27 -8.93 4.81 25.86
C GLU A 27 -8.94 3.40 25.26
N ASP A 28 -9.73 3.23 24.19
CA ASP A 28 -9.62 2.09 23.28
C ASP A 28 -8.20 2.10 22.72
N ASN A 29 -7.29 1.53 23.49
CA ASN A 29 -5.95 1.19 23.08
C ASN A 29 -6.08 -0.05 22.19
N ASP A 30 -6.64 0.16 21.00
CA ASP A 30 -6.51 -0.75 19.88
C ASP A 30 -5.02 -0.80 19.57
N ASN A 31 -4.35 -1.69 20.30
CA ASN A 31 -3.01 -2.16 20.06
C ASN A 31 -3.06 -2.88 18.71
N TYR A 32 -3.08 -2.10 17.63
CA TYR A 32 -2.51 -2.53 16.36
C TYR A 32 -1.08 -2.88 16.73
N GLN A 33 -0.86 -4.16 17.06
CA GLN A 33 0.46 -4.73 16.99
C GLN A 33 0.90 -4.43 15.57
N GLU A 34 1.74 -3.40 15.45
CA GLU A 34 2.58 -3.21 14.30
C GLU A 34 3.18 -4.59 14.05
N ASP A 35 2.88 -5.18 12.90
CA ASP A 35 3.71 -6.23 12.33
C ASP A 35 5.06 -5.56 11.98
N ASP A 36 5.76 -5.13 13.03
CA ASP A 36 7.13 -4.64 13.06
C ASP A 36 8.09 -5.86 13.12
N GLU A 37 7.61 -7.04 12.72
CA GLU A 37 8.41 -8.21 12.38
C GLU A 37 9.07 -8.04 11.01
N ASP A 38 9.79 -6.94 10.81
CA ASP A 38 10.76 -6.85 9.71
C ASP A 38 11.88 -5.83 9.98
N HIS A 39 12.16 -5.55 11.27
CA HIS A 39 13.13 -4.52 11.65
C HIS A 39 14.61 -4.94 11.49
N ASP A 40 14.90 -6.14 10.94
CA ASP A 40 16.28 -6.62 10.69
C ASP A 40 16.50 -7.22 9.29
N SER A 41 15.58 -6.96 8.35
CA SER A 41 15.76 -7.39 6.97
C SER A 41 16.67 -6.41 6.24
N LYS A 42 17.87 -6.87 5.83
CA LYS A 42 18.75 -6.19 4.85
C LYS A 42 18.09 -6.03 3.46
N GLU A 43 16.78 -6.20 3.37
CA GLU A 43 16.02 -6.28 2.14
C GLU A 43 15.40 -4.91 1.82
N THR A 44 15.41 -4.56 0.54
CA THR A 44 14.88 -3.30 0.05
C THR A 44 13.38 -3.23 0.28
N ARG A 45 12.92 -2.32 1.15
CA ARG A 45 11.50 -2.15 1.46
C ARG A 45 10.78 -1.36 0.35
N LEU A 46 9.89 -2.03 -0.36
CA LEU A 46 9.05 -1.43 -1.39
C LEU A 46 7.65 -1.08 -0.86
N THR A 47 7.02 -0.06 -1.44
CA THR A 47 5.59 0.26 -1.24
C THR A 47 4.72 -0.58 -2.17
N LEU A 48 3.42 -0.67 -1.90
CA LEU A 48 2.51 -1.45 -2.77
C LEU A 48 2.49 -0.86 -4.18
N LEU A 49 2.63 0.46 -4.30
CA LEU A 49 2.73 1.16 -5.58
C LEU A 49 3.94 0.66 -6.38
N GLU A 50 5.08 0.56 -5.72
CA GLU A 50 6.33 0.11 -6.32
C GLU A 50 6.30 -1.38 -6.68
N GLU A 51 5.72 -2.23 -5.83
CA GLU A 51 5.55 -3.66 -6.10
C GLU A 51 4.62 -3.89 -7.30
N VAL A 52 3.46 -3.23 -7.35
CA VAL A 52 2.54 -3.30 -8.50
C VAL A 52 3.20 -2.78 -9.78
N LEU A 53 3.93 -1.65 -9.70
CA LEU A 53 4.67 -1.12 -10.84
C LEU A 53 5.73 -2.11 -11.33
N LEU A 54 6.45 -2.75 -10.41
CA LEU A 54 7.53 -3.69 -10.71
C LEU A 54 7.02 -4.99 -11.36
N LEU A 55 5.83 -5.45 -11.00
CA LEU A 55 5.15 -6.57 -11.68
C LEU A 55 4.81 -6.24 -13.14
N GLY A 56 4.45 -4.99 -13.43
CA GLY A 56 4.14 -4.51 -14.79
C GLY A 56 5.35 -4.03 -15.61
N LEU A 57 6.52 -3.88 -14.98
CA LEU A 57 7.74 -3.34 -15.61
C LEU A 57 8.38 -4.38 -16.53
N LYS A 58 8.82 -3.99 -17.73
CA LYS A 58 9.72 -4.82 -18.54
C LYS A 58 11.17 -4.59 -18.13
N ASP A 59 11.91 -5.68 -17.94
CA ASP A 59 13.24 -5.66 -17.31
C ASP A 59 14.24 -4.77 -18.06
N ARG A 60 14.33 -4.93 -19.39
CA ARG A 60 15.34 -4.24 -20.21
C ARG A 60 14.93 -2.84 -20.62
N GLU A 61 13.65 -2.67 -20.92
CA GLU A 61 13.11 -1.43 -21.44
C GLU A 61 12.92 -0.37 -20.34
N GLY A 62 12.73 -0.80 -19.09
CA GLY A 62 12.61 0.14 -17.96
C GLY A 62 11.33 0.98 -18.00
N TYR A 63 10.32 0.51 -18.74
CA TYR A 63 8.97 1.06 -18.74
C TYR A 63 7.95 -0.06 -18.62
N THR A 64 6.79 0.26 -18.06
CA THR A 64 5.64 -0.66 -18.02
C THR A 64 5.20 -0.99 -19.43
N SER A 65 4.87 -2.27 -19.69
CA SER A 65 4.43 -2.73 -21.01
C SER A 65 3.36 -1.83 -21.61
N PHE A 66 2.39 -1.41 -20.80
CA PHE A 66 1.41 -0.38 -21.12
C PHE A 66 1.03 0.35 -19.82
N TRP A 67 1.09 1.69 -19.80
CA TRP A 67 0.47 2.49 -18.75
C TRP A 67 -0.97 2.76 -19.20
N ASN A 68 -1.94 2.10 -18.57
CA ASN A 68 -3.36 2.18 -18.89
C ASN A 68 -4.18 2.70 -17.69
N ASP A 69 -5.49 2.82 -17.87
CA ASP A 69 -6.40 3.31 -16.83
C ASP A 69 -6.50 2.34 -15.64
N CYS A 70 -6.36 1.03 -15.87
CA CYS A 70 -6.36 0.00 -14.82
C CYS A 70 -5.17 0.15 -13.87
N ILE A 71 -3.93 0.22 -14.37
CA ILE A 71 -2.75 0.43 -13.50
C ILE A 71 -2.78 1.82 -12.87
N SER A 72 -3.26 2.83 -13.59
CA SER A 72 -3.38 4.20 -13.07
C SER A 72 -4.31 4.23 -11.84
N SER A 73 -5.51 3.65 -11.93
CA SER A 73 -6.49 3.59 -10.84
C SER A 73 -6.04 2.63 -9.72
N GLY A 74 -5.51 1.46 -10.07
CA GLY A 74 -4.97 0.48 -9.13
C GLY A 74 -3.85 1.04 -8.24
N LEU A 75 -2.97 1.90 -8.77
CA LEU A 75 -1.95 2.60 -7.98
C LEU A 75 -2.56 3.58 -6.97
N ARG A 76 -3.74 4.17 -7.24
CA ARG A 76 -4.45 5.00 -6.24
C ARG A 76 -5.07 4.12 -5.15
N GLY A 77 -5.56 2.94 -5.51
CA GLY A 77 -5.91 1.90 -4.54
C GLY A 77 -4.73 1.53 -3.63
N CYS A 78 -3.54 1.35 -4.21
CA CYS A 78 -2.31 1.10 -3.46
C CYS A 78 -2.02 2.21 -2.45
N ILE A 79 -2.19 3.48 -2.82
CA ILE A 79 -1.99 4.63 -1.92
C ILE A 79 -2.90 4.54 -0.70
N LEU A 80 -4.20 4.30 -0.92
CA LEU A 80 -5.18 4.24 0.17
C LEU A 80 -4.90 3.08 1.12
N ILE A 81 -4.60 1.89 0.57
CA ILE A 81 -4.24 0.72 1.37
C ILE A 81 -2.93 0.95 2.12
N GLU A 82 -1.90 1.48 1.47
CA GLU A 82 -0.59 1.74 2.10
C GLU A 82 -0.71 2.75 3.25
N LEU A 83 -1.53 3.80 3.09
CA LEU A 83 -1.84 4.73 4.18
C LEU A 83 -2.65 4.06 5.31
N ALA A 84 -3.58 3.17 4.99
CA ALA A 84 -4.38 2.43 5.96
C ALA A 84 -3.52 1.47 6.80
N LEU A 85 -2.63 0.70 6.15
CA LEU A 85 -1.71 -0.21 6.81
C LEU A 85 -0.68 0.53 7.69
N ARG A 86 -0.34 1.77 7.33
CA ARG A 86 0.50 2.67 8.16
C ARG A 86 -0.30 3.44 9.22
N GLY A 87 -1.58 3.13 9.44
CA GLY A 87 -2.42 3.79 10.44
C GLY A 87 -2.62 5.30 10.23
N ARG A 88 -2.46 5.79 8.98
CA ARG A 88 -2.64 7.21 8.64
C ARG A 88 -4.10 7.56 8.38
N VAL A 89 -4.83 6.64 7.75
CA VAL A 89 -6.24 6.78 7.42
C VAL A 89 -7.02 5.55 7.86
N GLU A 90 -8.31 5.73 8.11
CA GLU A 90 -9.23 4.66 8.48
C GLU A 90 -10.61 4.87 7.83
N LEU A 91 -11.46 3.86 7.86
CA LEU A 91 -12.83 3.94 7.36
C LEU A 91 -13.77 4.34 8.50
N GLU A 92 -14.63 5.34 8.28
CA GLU A 92 -15.70 5.77 9.20
C GLU A 92 -16.45 4.55 9.72
N LYS A 93 -16.62 4.35 11.04
CA LYS A 93 -17.31 3.18 11.61
C LYS A 93 -18.69 2.93 10.96
N ALA A 94 -19.07 1.68 10.75
CA ALA A 94 -20.33 1.30 10.07
C ALA A 94 -21.60 1.88 10.75
N GLY A 95 -21.51 2.17 12.05
CA GLY A 95 -22.57 2.75 12.86
C GLY A 95 -23.78 1.83 13.04
N MET A 96 -24.82 2.33 13.72
CA MET A 96 -26.03 1.54 14.03
C MET A 96 -26.79 1.04 12.79
N ARG A 97 -26.65 1.75 11.65
CA ARG A 97 -27.32 1.40 10.39
C ARG A 97 -26.54 0.39 9.52
N ARG A 98 -25.38 -0.09 9.97
CA ARG A 98 -24.51 -1.03 9.24
C ARG A 98 -24.30 -0.58 7.78
N ARG A 99 -23.79 0.64 7.60
CA ARG A 99 -23.47 1.14 6.26
C ARG A 99 -22.46 0.21 5.59
N SER A 100 -22.68 -0.09 4.31
CA SER A 100 -21.78 -0.89 3.49
C SER A 100 -20.41 -0.20 3.34
N LEU A 101 -19.35 -0.98 3.12
CA LEU A 101 -17.97 -0.51 2.96
C LEU A 101 -17.85 0.69 2.00
N LEU A 102 -18.46 0.58 0.82
CA LEU A 102 -18.37 1.60 -0.24
C LEU A 102 -19.11 2.90 0.07
N ASN A 103 -20.04 2.88 1.04
CA ASN A 103 -20.82 4.05 1.42
C ASN A 103 -20.23 4.78 2.65
N ARG A 104 -19.18 4.21 3.25
CA ARG A 104 -18.46 4.80 4.39
C ARG A 104 -17.36 5.73 3.89
N LYS A 105 -17.00 6.72 4.72
CA LYS A 105 -16.04 7.76 4.36
C LYS A 105 -14.63 7.45 4.88
N ILE A 106 -13.59 7.88 4.18
CA ILE A 106 -12.22 7.80 4.67
C ILE A 106 -11.96 8.96 5.63
N LEU A 107 -11.41 8.65 6.81
CA LEU A 107 -11.06 9.60 7.85
C LEU A 107 -9.53 9.66 8.01
N CYS A 108 -9.00 10.86 8.26
CA CYS A 108 -7.60 11.04 8.63
C CYS A 108 -7.41 10.73 10.11
N ARG A 109 -6.66 9.67 10.44
CA ARG A 109 -6.35 9.26 11.82
C ARG A 109 -5.07 9.91 12.32
N ASN A 110 -4.03 9.91 11.49
CA ASN A 110 -2.71 10.45 11.82
C ASN A 110 -2.11 11.14 10.58
N SER A 111 -1.76 12.42 10.72
CA SER A 111 -1.20 13.23 9.63
C SER A 111 0.33 13.30 9.61
N ASN A 112 1.02 12.47 10.40
CA ASN A 112 2.48 12.43 10.38
C ASN A 112 2.97 11.94 9.01
N PRO A 113 4.02 12.56 8.44
CA PRO A 113 4.55 12.14 7.15
C PRO A 113 5.00 10.68 7.20
N THR A 114 4.89 10.04 6.05
CA THR A 114 5.27 8.64 5.80
C THR A 114 6.67 8.52 5.20
N GLY A 115 7.22 9.63 4.68
CA GLY A 115 8.50 9.67 3.98
C GLY A 115 8.40 9.34 2.49
N ASP A 116 7.20 8.97 2.00
CA ASP A 116 6.92 8.81 0.57
C ASP A 116 6.12 10.00 0.05
N VAL A 117 6.61 10.65 -1.00
CA VAL A 117 6.04 11.90 -1.51
C VAL A 117 4.60 11.72 -2.01
N LEU A 118 4.26 10.57 -2.62
CA LEU A 118 2.90 10.31 -3.14
C LEU A 118 1.92 10.06 -2.00
N LEU A 119 2.33 9.26 -1.01
CA LEU A 119 1.53 9.00 0.18
C LEU A 119 1.29 10.28 0.99
N ASP A 120 2.30 11.12 1.15
CA ASP A 120 2.22 12.35 1.94
C ASP A 120 1.35 13.42 1.26
N GLU A 121 1.38 13.50 -0.07
CA GLU A 121 0.50 14.38 -0.84
C GLU A 121 -0.96 13.94 -0.75
N ALA A 122 -1.23 12.64 -0.91
CA ALA A 122 -2.57 12.08 -0.76
C ALA A 122 -3.10 12.27 0.67
N LEU A 123 -2.28 12.00 1.69
CA LEU A 123 -2.63 12.19 3.11
C LEU A 123 -2.97 13.65 3.41
N LYS A 124 -2.23 14.59 2.83
CA LYS A 124 -2.53 16.03 2.94
C LYS A 124 -3.91 16.35 2.35
N HIS A 125 -4.24 15.83 1.17
CA HIS A 125 -5.57 16.03 0.57
C HIS A 125 -6.68 15.44 1.44
N VAL A 126 -6.51 14.23 1.98
CA VAL A 126 -7.48 13.60 2.88
C VAL A 126 -7.71 14.45 4.12
N LYS A 127 -6.63 14.95 4.74
CA LYS A 127 -6.70 15.81 5.92
C LYS A 127 -7.46 17.13 5.67
N GLU A 128 -7.25 17.76 4.52
CA GLU A 128 -7.79 19.09 4.20
C GLU A 128 -9.24 19.04 3.66
N THR A 129 -9.78 17.85 3.41
CA THR A 129 -11.10 17.69 2.77
C THR A 129 -12.21 17.56 3.79
N GLU A 130 -13.15 18.52 3.75
CA GLU A 130 -14.39 18.50 4.53
C GLU A 130 -15.57 18.81 3.57
N PRO A 131 -16.65 18.01 3.57
CA PRO A 131 -16.85 16.78 4.35
C PRO A 131 -15.99 15.60 3.84
N PRO A 132 -15.77 14.56 4.68
CA PRO A 132 -15.08 13.34 4.27
C PRO A 132 -15.74 12.62 3.07
N GLU A 133 -14.91 11.95 2.28
CA GLU A 133 -15.29 11.35 0.99
C GLU A 133 -15.15 9.81 1.00
N THR A 134 -15.86 9.12 0.10
CA THR A 134 -15.80 7.64 0.01
C THR A 134 -14.50 7.19 -0.66
N VAL A 135 -14.21 5.90 -0.55
CA VAL A 135 -13.08 5.25 -1.25
C VAL A 135 -13.11 5.52 -2.75
N GLN A 136 -14.26 5.31 -3.39
CA GLN A 136 -14.42 5.52 -4.83
C GLN A 136 -14.12 6.98 -5.24
N SER A 137 -14.65 7.96 -4.49
CA SER A 137 -14.37 9.38 -4.76
C SER A 137 -12.89 9.70 -4.60
N TRP A 138 -12.20 9.12 -3.61
CA TRP A 138 -10.75 9.31 -3.46
C TRP A 138 -9.95 8.74 -4.63
N ILE A 139 -10.32 7.56 -5.13
CA ILE A 139 -9.67 6.97 -6.32
C ILE A 139 -9.87 7.91 -7.52
N GLU A 140 -11.10 8.35 -7.79
CA GLU A 140 -11.41 9.28 -8.89
C GLU A 140 -10.64 10.61 -8.76
N TYR A 141 -10.59 11.18 -7.55
CA TYR A 141 -9.93 12.46 -7.29
C TYR A 141 -8.42 12.38 -7.49
N LEU A 142 -7.78 11.35 -6.95
CA LEU A 142 -6.32 11.16 -7.05
C LEU A 142 -5.90 10.75 -8.47
N SER A 143 -6.79 10.14 -9.25
CA SER A 143 -6.61 9.85 -10.69
C SER A 143 -6.89 11.06 -11.58
N GLY A 144 -7.72 12.01 -11.12
CA GLY A 144 -8.16 13.17 -11.90
C GLY A 144 -9.35 12.87 -12.82
N GLU A 145 -10.14 11.85 -12.49
CA GLU A 145 -11.32 11.40 -13.25
C GLU A 145 -12.61 12.15 -12.84
N THR A 146 -12.49 13.09 -11.91
CA THR A 146 -13.62 13.91 -11.46
C THR A 146 -13.91 15.07 -12.39
N TRP A 147 -15.19 15.34 -12.60
CA TRP A 147 -15.67 16.51 -13.34
C TRP A 147 -15.83 17.77 -12.46
N ASN A 148 -15.60 17.67 -11.14
CA ASN A 148 -15.72 18.81 -10.25
C ASN A 148 -14.44 19.69 -10.30
N PRO A 149 -14.52 20.93 -10.81
CA PRO A 149 -13.33 21.79 -10.97
C PRO A 149 -12.59 22.07 -9.66
N LEU A 150 -13.31 22.09 -8.53
CA LEU A 150 -12.70 22.32 -7.23
C LEU A 150 -11.87 21.10 -6.78
N LYS A 151 -12.24 19.89 -7.20
CA LYS A 151 -11.58 18.64 -6.79
C LYS A 151 -10.45 18.23 -7.76
N LEU A 152 -10.36 18.82 -8.95
CA LEU A 152 -9.27 18.58 -9.92
C LEU A 152 -7.86 18.79 -9.34
N ARG A 153 -7.73 19.66 -8.34
CA ARG A 153 -6.45 19.92 -7.65
C ARG A 153 -5.90 18.72 -6.88
N TYR A 154 -6.73 17.70 -6.61
CA TYR A 154 -6.34 16.50 -5.89
C TYR A 154 -5.65 15.45 -6.75
N GLN A 155 -5.63 15.64 -8.08
CA GLN A 155 -4.98 14.73 -8.98
C GLN A 155 -3.48 14.65 -8.67
N LEU A 156 -3.01 13.43 -8.38
CA LEU A 156 -1.58 13.16 -8.29
C LEU A 156 -0.99 13.12 -9.69
N ARG A 157 -0.03 14.02 -9.94
CA ARG A 157 0.64 14.15 -11.23
C ARG A 157 1.99 13.47 -11.23
N ASN A 158 2.41 13.07 -12.44
CA ASN A 158 3.72 12.46 -12.70
C ASN A 158 3.99 11.23 -11.82
N VAL A 159 2.95 10.44 -11.55
CA VAL A 159 3.02 9.29 -10.63
C VAL A 159 4.07 8.29 -11.12
N ARG A 160 4.09 7.99 -12.42
CA ARG A 160 5.04 7.07 -13.03
C ARG A 160 6.48 7.52 -12.83
N GLU A 161 6.78 8.79 -13.11
CA GLU A 161 8.12 9.36 -12.99
C GLU A 161 8.58 9.40 -11.52
N ARG A 162 7.67 9.70 -10.60
CA ARG A 162 7.95 9.72 -9.16
C ARG A 162 8.23 8.32 -8.63
N LEU A 163 7.46 7.31 -9.05
CA LEU A 163 7.71 5.92 -8.67
C LEU A 163 9.02 5.39 -9.27
N ALA A 164 9.31 5.71 -10.53
CA ALA A 164 10.59 5.35 -11.15
C ALA A 164 11.76 5.97 -10.38
N LYS A 165 11.65 7.25 -9.99
CA LYS A 165 12.64 7.91 -9.14
C LYS A 165 12.82 7.20 -7.80
N ASN A 166 11.75 6.82 -7.10
CA ASN A 166 11.86 6.06 -5.85
C ASN A 166 12.57 4.72 -6.06
N LEU A 167 12.24 3.97 -7.12
CA LEU A 167 12.90 2.70 -7.44
C LEU A 167 14.39 2.88 -7.74
N VAL A 168 14.78 4.00 -8.36
CA VAL A 168 16.19 4.36 -8.58
C VAL A 168 16.88 4.71 -7.27
N GLU A 169 16.26 5.52 -6.40
CA GLU A 169 16.82 5.86 -5.08
C GLU A 169 17.00 4.63 -4.19
N LYS A 170 16.17 3.60 -4.38
CA LYS A 170 16.26 2.30 -3.70
C LYS A 170 17.21 1.30 -4.38
N GLY A 171 17.86 1.68 -5.49
CA GLY A 171 18.80 0.82 -6.22
C GLY A 171 18.16 -0.33 -7.01
N VAL A 172 16.84 -0.34 -7.17
CA VAL A 172 16.12 -1.38 -7.92
C VAL A 172 16.23 -1.13 -9.42
N CYS A 173 16.15 0.14 -9.84
CA CYS A 173 16.35 0.57 -11.23
C CYS A 173 17.56 1.49 -11.36
N SER A 174 18.10 1.62 -12.58
CA SER A 174 19.05 2.69 -12.93
C SER A 174 18.36 3.83 -13.67
N THR A 175 19.12 4.86 -14.01
CA THR A 175 18.70 5.89 -14.97
C THR A 175 19.65 5.84 -16.16
N GLU A 176 19.11 5.53 -17.33
CA GLU A 176 19.87 5.45 -18.57
C GLU A 176 19.29 6.40 -19.62
N LYS A 177 20.17 7.19 -20.24
CA LYS A 177 19.82 8.01 -21.39
C LYS A 177 20.00 7.18 -22.66
N GLN A 178 18.89 6.78 -23.27
CA GLN A 178 18.89 6.09 -24.56
C GLN A 178 18.79 7.12 -25.69
N ASN A 179 19.76 7.10 -26.61
CA ASN A 179 19.76 7.98 -27.78
C ASN A 179 19.10 7.25 -28.95
N PHE A 180 17.93 7.70 -29.36
CA PHE A 180 17.26 7.24 -30.58
C PHE A 180 17.68 8.15 -31.74
N LEU A 181 17.47 7.70 -32.98
CA LEU A 181 17.86 8.43 -34.19
C LEU A 181 17.30 9.87 -34.23
N LEU A 182 16.13 10.11 -33.62
CA LEU A 182 15.40 11.38 -33.70
C LEU A 182 15.24 12.11 -32.36
N PHE A 183 15.55 11.45 -31.23
CA PHE A 183 15.35 12.01 -29.90
C PHE A 183 16.13 11.21 -28.86
N ASP A 184 16.37 11.81 -27.71
CA ASP A 184 16.89 11.10 -26.54
C ASP A 184 15.74 10.82 -25.57
N MET A 185 15.75 9.64 -24.94
CA MET A 185 14.76 9.26 -23.94
C MET A 185 15.47 8.75 -22.69
N THR A 186 15.07 9.28 -21.54
CA THR A 186 15.49 8.73 -20.26
C THR A 186 14.65 7.50 -19.94
N THR A 187 15.30 6.39 -19.64
CA THR A 187 14.71 5.10 -19.28
C THR A 187 15.19 4.65 -17.92
N HIS A 188 14.42 3.78 -17.28
CA HIS A 188 14.70 3.29 -15.93
C HIS A 188 14.77 1.76 -15.88
N PRO A 189 15.76 1.14 -16.55
CA PRO A 189 15.84 -0.31 -16.63
C PRO A 189 16.09 -0.94 -15.26
N LEU A 190 15.65 -2.19 -15.11
CA LEU A 190 15.79 -2.95 -13.88
C LEU A 190 17.26 -3.35 -13.69
N THR A 191 17.87 -2.96 -12.57
CA THR A 191 19.24 -3.35 -12.21
C THR A 191 19.28 -4.52 -11.26
N ASP A 192 18.38 -4.54 -10.26
CA ASP A 192 18.25 -5.66 -9.33
C ASP A 192 17.12 -6.59 -9.76
N SER A 193 17.46 -7.55 -10.62
CA SER A 193 16.52 -8.61 -11.02
C SER A 193 16.14 -9.52 -9.85
N GLY A 194 16.98 -9.62 -8.81
CA GLY A 194 16.72 -10.43 -7.63
C GLY A 194 15.48 -9.95 -6.87
N VAL A 195 15.33 -8.64 -6.69
CA VAL A 195 14.14 -8.04 -6.03
C VAL A 195 12.86 -8.40 -6.80
N LYS A 196 12.84 -8.25 -8.12
CA LYS A 196 11.67 -8.59 -8.93
C LYS A 196 11.36 -10.08 -8.91
N GLN A 197 12.37 -10.95 -9.01
CA GLN A 197 12.17 -12.40 -8.98
C GLN A 197 11.65 -12.87 -7.62
N LYS A 198 12.12 -12.28 -6.51
CA LYS A 198 11.57 -12.54 -5.18
C LYS A 198 10.13 -12.10 -5.05
N LEU A 199 9.78 -10.91 -5.58
CA LEU A 199 8.41 -10.41 -5.59
C LEU A 199 7.47 -11.36 -6.36
N ILE A 200 7.86 -11.76 -7.57
CA ILE A 200 7.11 -12.73 -8.39
C ILE A 200 6.93 -14.04 -7.62
N LYS A 201 8.01 -14.59 -7.05
CA LYS A 201 7.96 -15.82 -6.28
C LYS A 201 7.05 -15.71 -5.04
N LYS A 202 7.09 -14.57 -4.32
CA LYS A 202 6.23 -14.30 -3.17
C LYS A 202 4.74 -14.34 -3.56
N VAL A 203 4.38 -13.74 -4.69
CA VAL A 203 3.02 -13.76 -5.24
C VAL A 203 2.61 -15.17 -5.68
N GLN A 204 3.48 -15.87 -6.41
CA GLN A 204 3.23 -17.25 -6.85
C GLN A 204 3.04 -18.20 -5.65
N ASP A 205 3.95 -18.17 -4.68
CA ASP A 205 3.89 -19.04 -3.49
C ASP A 205 2.59 -18.79 -2.70
N ALA A 206 2.12 -17.54 -2.60
CA ALA A 206 0.88 -17.19 -1.89
C ALA A 206 -0.35 -17.90 -2.46
N VAL A 207 -0.41 -18.10 -3.77
CA VAL A 207 -1.53 -18.77 -4.47
C VAL A 207 -1.20 -20.20 -4.87
N LEU A 208 -0.01 -20.72 -4.53
CA LEU A 208 0.43 -22.08 -4.83
C LEU A 208 0.82 -22.84 -3.55
N SER A 209 2.12 -22.83 -3.23
CA SER A 209 2.73 -23.66 -2.19
C SER A 209 2.31 -23.28 -0.77
N ARG A 210 1.98 -21.99 -0.54
CA ARG A 210 1.57 -21.42 0.75
C ARG A 210 0.09 -21.04 0.80
N TRP A 211 -0.69 -21.50 -0.16
CA TRP A 211 -2.12 -21.19 -0.22
C TRP A 211 -2.86 -21.62 1.05
N THR A 212 -3.74 -20.74 1.53
CA THR A 212 -4.67 -21.02 2.62
C THR A 212 -6.09 -20.78 2.13
N ASN A 213 -7.03 -21.67 2.48
CA ASN A 213 -8.46 -21.49 2.16
C ASN A 213 -9.13 -20.36 2.99
N ASP A 214 -8.35 -19.64 3.78
CA ASP A 214 -8.79 -18.52 4.60
C ASP A 214 -7.88 -17.34 4.29
N ALA A 215 -8.44 -16.29 3.68
CA ALA A 215 -7.72 -15.08 3.28
C ALA A 215 -7.06 -14.37 4.47
N HIS A 216 -7.62 -14.52 5.68
CA HIS A 216 -7.14 -13.86 6.89
C HIS A 216 -5.84 -14.48 7.44
N ARG A 217 -5.47 -15.68 6.96
CA ARG A 217 -4.19 -16.32 7.29
C ARG A 217 -3.05 -15.87 6.39
N MET A 218 -3.36 -15.17 5.30
CA MET A 218 -2.37 -14.53 4.44
C MET A 218 -1.95 -13.20 5.06
N ASP A 219 -0.66 -12.85 4.90
CA ASP A 219 -0.19 -11.50 5.23
C ASP A 219 -1.06 -10.44 4.53
N ARG A 220 -1.56 -9.47 5.30
CA ARG A 220 -2.50 -8.44 4.81
C ARG A 220 -1.92 -7.62 3.67
N ARG A 221 -0.61 -7.36 3.73
CA ARG A 221 0.09 -6.61 2.67
C ARG A 221 0.18 -7.43 1.39
N LEU A 222 0.54 -8.71 1.50
CA LEU A 222 0.56 -9.65 0.37
C LEU A 222 -0.83 -9.89 -0.24
N LEU A 223 -1.87 -10.05 0.59
CA LEU A 223 -3.24 -10.16 0.12
C LEU A 223 -3.66 -8.92 -0.67
N SER A 224 -3.37 -7.73 -0.12
CA SER A 224 -3.63 -6.46 -0.82
C SER A 224 -2.88 -6.36 -2.15
N LEU A 225 -1.62 -6.79 -2.19
CA LEU A 225 -0.83 -6.82 -3.41
C LEU A 225 -1.47 -7.69 -4.49
N ILE A 226 -2.01 -8.87 -4.14
CA ILE A 226 -2.67 -9.76 -5.11
C ILE A 226 -3.91 -9.09 -5.70
N TYR A 227 -4.80 -8.53 -4.87
CA TYR A 227 -5.99 -7.82 -5.35
C TYR A 227 -5.66 -6.61 -6.21
N LEU A 228 -4.71 -5.77 -5.77
CA LEU A 228 -4.32 -4.56 -6.49
C LEU A 228 -3.56 -4.87 -7.78
N ALA A 229 -2.72 -5.90 -7.80
CA ALA A 229 -2.05 -6.37 -9.02
C ALA A 229 -3.06 -6.94 -10.03
N HIS A 230 -4.11 -7.64 -9.56
CA HIS A 230 -5.21 -8.09 -10.41
C HIS A 230 -5.99 -6.89 -10.97
N ALA A 231 -6.43 -5.96 -10.12
CA ALA A 231 -7.16 -4.76 -10.54
C ALA A 231 -6.35 -3.85 -11.48
N SER A 232 -5.02 -3.90 -11.38
CA SER A 232 -4.08 -3.16 -12.23
C SER A 232 -3.72 -3.87 -13.54
N ASP A 233 -4.25 -5.08 -13.79
CA ASP A 233 -3.94 -5.91 -14.96
C ASP A 233 -2.44 -6.24 -15.11
N VAL A 234 -1.76 -6.47 -13.98
CA VAL A 234 -0.33 -6.85 -13.95
C VAL A 234 -0.04 -8.16 -13.24
N LEU A 235 -1.04 -8.77 -12.61
CA LEU A 235 -0.87 -10.04 -11.87
C LEU A 235 -0.48 -11.19 -12.80
N GLU A 236 -1.04 -11.26 -14.01
CA GLU A 236 -0.73 -12.33 -14.97
C GLU A 236 0.74 -12.36 -15.37
N ASN A 237 1.45 -11.23 -15.32
CA ASN A 237 2.90 -11.18 -15.57
C ASN A 237 3.69 -12.00 -14.52
N ALA A 238 3.18 -12.12 -13.29
CA ALA A 238 3.76 -12.98 -12.27
C ALA A 238 3.50 -14.47 -12.54
N PHE A 239 2.44 -14.80 -13.27
CA PHE A 239 2.04 -16.19 -13.55
C PHE A 239 2.55 -16.69 -14.91
N ALA A 240 2.92 -15.80 -15.83
CA ALA A 240 3.46 -16.16 -17.15
C ALA A 240 4.62 -17.18 -17.12
N PRO A 241 5.52 -17.22 -16.11
CA PRO A 241 6.58 -18.23 -16.03
C PRO A 241 6.16 -19.60 -15.44
N LEU A 242 4.90 -19.76 -14.99
CA LEU A 242 4.41 -21.00 -14.38
C LEU A 242 4.19 -22.10 -15.43
N SER A 243 4.08 -23.34 -14.95
CA SER A 243 3.55 -24.44 -15.77
C SER A 243 2.05 -24.24 -16.04
N ASP A 244 1.52 -24.85 -17.11
CA ASP A 244 0.08 -24.75 -17.44
C ASP A 244 -0.81 -25.20 -16.24
N ASP A 245 -0.43 -26.30 -15.57
CA ASP A 245 -1.15 -26.82 -14.40
C ASP A 245 -1.12 -25.84 -13.22
N ASP A 246 0.06 -25.27 -12.90
CA ASP A 246 0.20 -24.29 -11.83
C ASP A 246 -0.53 -22.98 -12.15
N TYR A 247 -0.51 -22.56 -13.41
CA TYR A 247 -1.23 -21.38 -13.90
C TYR A 247 -2.74 -21.53 -13.68
N GLU A 248 -3.31 -22.68 -14.05
CA GLU A 248 -4.74 -22.95 -13.84
C GLU A 248 -5.10 -22.92 -12.35
N ILE A 249 -4.28 -23.52 -11.49
CA ILE A 249 -4.49 -23.52 -10.04
C ILE A 249 -4.40 -22.11 -9.46
N ALA A 250 -3.37 -21.34 -9.84
CA ALA A 250 -3.18 -19.96 -9.39
C ALA A 250 -4.37 -19.09 -9.79
N MET A 251 -4.80 -19.14 -11.05
CA MET A 251 -5.94 -18.37 -11.55
C MET A 251 -7.27 -18.79 -10.91
N LYS A 252 -7.43 -20.09 -10.60
CA LYS A 252 -8.61 -20.56 -9.85
C LYS A 252 -8.65 -19.95 -8.45
N ARG A 253 -7.52 -19.95 -7.73
CA ARG A 253 -7.44 -19.41 -6.35
C ARG A 253 -7.58 -17.89 -6.31
N VAL A 254 -7.05 -17.18 -7.31
CA VAL A 254 -7.33 -15.75 -7.47
C VAL A 254 -8.82 -15.49 -7.66
N ARG A 255 -9.51 -16.30 -8.48
CA ARG A 255 -10.97 -16.23 -8.60
C ARG A 255 -11.69 -16.51 -7.27
N GLU A 256 -11.26 -17.52 -6.53
CA GLU A 256 -11.81 -17.81 -5.19
C GLU A 256 -11.66 -16.61 -4.23
N LEU A 257 -10.56 -15.84 -4.31
CA LEU A 257 -10.39 -14.59 -3.55
C LEU A 257 -11.33 -13.47 -4.03
N LEU A 258 -11.54 -13.34 -5.34
CA LEU A 258 -12.40 -12.30 -5.92
C LEU A 258 -13.89 -12.56 -5.65
N ASP A 259 -14.27 -13.83 -5.48
CA ASP A 259 -15.64 -14.25 -5.17
C ASP A 259 -16.00 -14.15 -3.67
N LEU A 260 -15.08 -13.69 -2.82
CA LEU A 260 -15.34 -13.48 -1.40
C LEU A 260 -16.38 -12.37 -1.17
N ASP A 261 -17.18 -12.51 -0.11
CA ASP A 261 -18.06 -11.44 0.37
C ASP A 261 -17.27 -10.45 1.22
N PHE A 262 -16.76 -9.39 0.58
CA PHE A 262 -15.90 -8.40 1.26
C PHE A 262 -16.58 -7.69 2.43
N GLU A 263 -17.91 -7.55 2.44
CA GLU A 263 -18.62 -6.98 3.59
C GLU A 263 -18.46 -7.90 4.80
N ASN A 264 -18.66 -9.21 4.63
CA ASN A 264 -18.49 -10.19 5.70
C ASN A 264 -17.02 -10.37 6.10
N GLU A 265 -16.10 -10.40 5.13
CA GLU A 265 -14.66 -10.52 5.41
C GLU A 265 -14.15 -9.32 6.22
N SER A 266 -14.66 -8.11 5.97
CA SER A 266 -14.29 -6.91 6.73
C SER A 266 -14.76 -6.89 8.18
N MET A 267 -15.75 -7.72 8.54
CA MET A 267 -16.27 -7.79 9.92
C MET A 267 -15.48 -8.74 10.80
N LYS A 268 -14.53 -9.50 10.26
CA LYS A 268 -13.69 -10.41 11.05
C LYS A 268 -12.69 -9.62 11.90
N GLU A 269 -12.38 -10.15 13.08
CA GLU A 269 -11.47 -9.52 14.03
C GLU A 269 -10.05 -9.38 13.45
N GLY A 270 -9.35 -8.30 13.81
CA GLY A 270 -7.96 -8.06 13.38
C GLY A 270 -7.78 -7.65 11.91
N THR A 271 -8.87 -7.29 11.23
CA THR A 271 -8.83 -6.82 9.83
C THR A 271 -8.75 -5.30 9.75
N ASN A 272 -8.40 -4.80 8.55
CA ASN A 272 -8.49 -3.39 8.23
C ASN A 272 -9.66 -3.18 7.26
N GLU A 273 -10.76 -2.61 7.75
CA GLU A 273 -11.98 -2.39 6.94
C GLU A 273 -11.73 -1.52 5.71
N LEU A 274 -10.78 -0.57 5.78
CA LEU A 274 -10.44 0.27 4.64
C LEU A 274 -9.77 -0.53 3.53
N VAL A 275 -8.96 -1.55 3.87
CA VAL A 275 -8.37 -2.45 2.87
C VAL A 275 -9.46 -3.17 2.08
N TRP A 276 -10.44 -3.75 2.78
CA TRP A 276 -11.58 -4.41 2.15
C TRP A 276 -12.46 -3.44 1.35
N ALA A 277 -12.64 -2.20 1.82
CA ALA A 277 -13.39 -1.18 1.08
C ALA A 277 -12.70 -0.77 -0.23
N VAL A 278 -11.37 -0.72 -0.25
CA VAL A 278 -10.59 -0.49 -1.48
C VAL A 278 -10.71 -1.69 -2.42
N ILE A 279 -10.55 -2.91 -1.92
CA ILE A 279 -10.73 -4.13 -2.73
C ILE A 279 -12.13 -4.17 -3.35
N ALA A 280 -13.17 -3.93 -2.54
CA ALA A 280 -14.55 -3.91 -2.99
C ALA A 280 -14.84 -2.83 -4.05
N ALA A 281 -14.06 -1.74 -4.08
CA ALA A 281 -14.22 -0.68 -5.07
C ALA A 281 -13.71 -1.08 -6.47
N PHE A 282 -12.81 -2.07 -6.56
CA PHE A 282 -12.30 -2.60 -7.83
C PHE A 282 -13.04 -3.86 -8.33
N SER A 283 -13.89 -4.46 -7.49
CA SER A 283 -14.65 -5.67 -7.84
C SER A 283 -16.08 -5.39 -8.33
N LYS A 284 -16.47 -4.12 -8.45
CA LYS A 284 -17.80 -3.70 -8.93
C LYS A 284 -17.74 -3.00 -10.28
#